data_AF-A0A419KRE5-F1
#
_entry.id   AF-A0A419KRE5-F1
#
_cell.length_a   1.000
_cell.length_b   1.000
_cell.length_c   1.000
_cell.angle_alpha   90.00
_cell.angle_beta   90.00
_cell.angle_gamma   90.00
#
_symmetry.space_group_name_H-M   'P 1'
#
loop_
_entity.id
_entity.type
_entity.pdbx_description
1 polymer ?
#
loop_
_entity_poly.entity_id
_entity_poly.type
_entity_poly.pdbx_seq_one_letter_code
_entity_poly.pdbx_strand_id
1 'polypeptide(L)'
;MNAINIVFPFTIPSEDRKGRLKRRMELAAIFSLAELIRDKGGGLISKKPAEDILFISEICYPFWFVPWRRRTLIFDGFDLKSYTISFDILPDANMFIQEMEGSSSKLETYSAFLSHNLNYFARFSGKGEKVVKGLIMDPNLMNDIFSLFHKAKRVKGPLEKGLLPLVMDRLVAETAIKELQNFEKALEDDVKKLSRIARVLIKTTQRHINAVKAEIEKTKKRSDIKINNLMSKIAKKTEKVRMFYDKKIIKVSGKANQKIQNLTGEDAELQAERDHLRAYIEQCKNQVSAAQDRKDEKQEEYWRQKLKSSRLRFLQIGKRLKEIEKEIKKTSSTRDLEISRLKSEYAAKAESYMTEIRKLEAARDAKIKMSQEATESLERLTSKIVGQINTLIEARNLALKELREMGYPVYKRKTVLAYMPFFLVCYSRDLKKRYVTFPPSIVNTMNGVSKIKSALRPYTIRSMLQEYSLPITNLLNEFVDSMQQNSMLEDRILKICMKSNLLRQKSFRRDVEKGLKELAKEGWLSEEELQTLTSRLEEITR
;
A
#
# COMPACT_ATOMS: atom_id res chain seq x y z
N MET A 1 -23.93 0.77 37.78
CA MET A 1 -23.89 2.24 37.99
C MET A 1 -25.10 2.87 37.31
N ASN A 2 -25.89 3.68 38.02
CA ASN A 2 -27.12 4.27 37.47
C ASN A 2 -26.80 5.30 36.37
N ALA A 3 -27.50 5.20 35.23
CA ALA A 3 -27.43 6.20 34.17
C ALA A 3 -27.95 7.55 34.67
N ILE A 4 -27.34 8.64 34.20
CA ILE A 4 -27.84 9.99 34.48
C ILE A 4 -28.95 10.29 33.47
N ASN A 5 -30.12 10.67 33.95
CA ASN A 5 -31.23 11.10 33.09
C ASN A 5 -31.22 12.62 32.94
N ILE A 6 -31.30 13.10 31.71
CA ILE A 6 -31.42 14.53 31.39
C ILE A 6 -32.55 14.77 30.40
N VAL A 7 -33.09 15.98 30.38
CA VAL A 7 -34.11 16.43 29.43
C VAL A 7 -33.63 17.69 28.73
N PHE A 8 -33.71 17.70 27.41
CA PHE A 8 -33.45 18.88 26.59
C PHE A 8 -34.59 19.88 26.73
N PRO A 9 -34.34 21.19 26.55
CA PRO A 9 -35.43 22.14 26.45
C PRO A 9 -36.23 21.91 25.16
N PHE A 10 -37.55 22.07 25.21
CA PHE A 10 -38.37 22.15 23.99
C PHE A 10 -38.17 23.51 23.32
N THR A 11 -38.28 24.60 24.07
CA THR A 11 -38.03 25.96 23.59
C THR A 11 -36.68 26.52 24.02
N ILE A 12 -36.01 27.20 23.08
CA ILE A 12 -34.77 27.95 23.30
C ILE A 12 -35.01 29.40 22.88
N PRO A 13 -34.68 30.41 23.70
CA PRO A 13 -34.82 31.80 23.26
C PRO A 13 -33.89 32.10 22.09
N SER A 14 -34.37 32.88 21.10
CA SER A 14 -33.48 33.50 20.12
C SER A 14 -32.51 34.48 20.78
N GLU A 15 -31.45 34.87 20.07
CA GLU A 15 -30.45 35.83 20.59
C GLU A 15 -31.09 37.15 21.04
N ASP A 16 -32.10 37.61 20.30
CA ASP A 16 -32.83 38.85 20.57
C ASP A 16 -33.84 38.73 21.74
N ARG A 17 -34.08 37.53 22.30
CA ARG A 17 -35.08 37.31 23.35
C ARG A 17 -34.45 37.27 24.75
N LYS A 18 -34.81 38.22 25.61
CA LYS A 18 -34.27 38.40 26.98
C LYS A 18 -34.64 37.30 28.00
N GLY A 19 -35.31 36.22 27.61
CA GLY A 19 -35.71 35.16 28.56
C GLY A 19 -36.40 33.95 27.93
N ARG A 20 -36.46 32.86 28.70
CA ARG A 20 -37.13 31.61 28.30
C ARG A 20 -38.64 31.82 28.16
N LEU A 21 -39.26 31.12 27.22
CA LEU A 21 -40.71 31.12 27.09
C LEU A 21 -41.36 30.46 28.31
N LYS A 22 -42.42 31.08 28.85
CA LYS A 22 -43.18 30.48 29.95
C LYS A 22 -43.93 29.25 29.43
N ARG A 23 -44.01 28.18 30.24
CA ARG A 23 -44.68 26.94 29.84
C ARG A 23 -46.12 27.13 29.35
N ARG A 24 -46.89 28.02 30.00
CA ARG A 24 -48.26 28.34 29.56
C ARG A 24 -48.33 28.97 28.16
N MET A 25 -47.36 29.81 27.81
CA MET A 25 -47.27 30.41 26.47
C MET A 25 -46.81 29.38 25.43
N GLU A 26 -45.93 28.45 25.81
CA GLU A 26 -45.51 27.33 24.98
C GLU A 26 -46.71 26.42 24.64
N LEU A 27 -47.50 26.02 25.64
CA LEU A 27 -48.71 25.23 25.44
C LEU A 27 -49.73 25.97 24.56
N ALA A 28 -49.91 27.27 24.80
CA ALA A 28 -50.80 28.10 24.00
C ALA A 28 -50.33 28.22 22.54
N ALA A 29 -49.03 28.40 22.31
CA ALA A 29 -48.47 28.46 20.96
C ALA A 29 -48.69 27.15 20.21
N ILE A 30 -48.42 26.00 20.86
CA ILE A 30 -48.68 24.69 20.26
C ILE A 30 -50.16 24.48 19.97
N PHE A 31 -51.06 24.85 20.89
CA PHE A 31 -52.50 24.79 20.65
C PHE A 31 -52.91 25.65 19.45
N SER A 32 -52.45 26.91 19.38
CA SER A 32 -52.73 27.82 18.27
C SER A 32 -52.23 27.26 16.93
N LEU A 33 -51.01 26.73 16.89
CA LEU A 33 -50.43 26.13 15.68
C LEU A 33 -51.18 24.85 15.27
N ALA A 34 -51.57 24.02 16.25
CA ALA A 34 -52.34 22.81 16.01
C ALA A 34 -53.72 23.14 15.42
N GLU A 35 -54.44 24.12 15.96
CA GLU A 35 -55.71 24.58 15.39
C GLU A 35 -55.51 25.23 14.01
N LEU A 36 -54.42 25.94 13.79
CA LEU A 36 -54.14 26.61 12.53
C LEU A 36 -53.82 25.65 11.38
N ILE A 37 -53.20 24.50 11.67
CA ILE A 37 -52.84 23.46 10.69
C ILE A 37 -53.98 22.44 10.49
N ARG A 38 -54.98 22.43 11.39
CA ARG A 38 -56.17 21.57 11.29
C ARG A 38 -56.96 21.88 10.02
N ASP A 39 -57.27 20.84 9.23
CA ASP A 39 -58.15 20.99 8.06
C ASP A 39 -59.57 21.29 8.53
N LYS A 40 -60.06 22.50 8.27
CA LYS A 40 -61.39 22.97 8.68
C LYS A 40 -62.53 22.35 7.85
N GLY A 41 -62.22 21.49 6.88
CA GLY A 41 -63.19 20.89 5.98
C GLY A 41 -63.69 21.88 4.92
N GLY A 42 -64.80 21.53 4.28
CA GLY A 42 -65.42 22.35 3.22
C GLY A 42 -65.36 21.70 1.83
N GLY A 43 -65.57 22.53 0.80
CA GLY A 43 -65.71 22.11 -0.60
C GLY A 43 -66.99 22.66 -1.23
N LEU A 44 -66.91 23.16 -2.47
CA LEU A 44 -68.08 23.72 -3.17
C LEU A 44 -69.10 22.65 -3.59
N ILE A 45 -68.68 21.40 -3.77
CA ILE A 45 -69.50 20.33 -4.38
C ILE A 45 -69.83 19.20 -3.39
N SER A 46 -68.93 18.88 -2.45
CA SER A 46 -69.19 17.95 -1.34
C SER A 46 -68.53 18.49 -0.07
N LYS A 47 -69.32 18.66 0.99
CA LYS A 47 -68.84 19.18 2.28
C LYS A 47 -68.01 18.10 2.98
N LYS A 48 -66.68 18.20 2.85
CA LYS A 48 -65.75 17.37 3.62
C LYS A 48 -65.86 17.73 5.10
N PRO A 49 -66.01 16.76 6.03
CA PRO A 49 -66.04 17.06 7.46
C PRO A 49 -64.70 17.66 7.91
N ALA A 50 -64.74 18.54 8.91
CA ALA A 50 -63.54 19.08 9.52
C ALA A 50 -62.77 17.96 10.24
N GLU A 51 -61.45 18.10 10.34
CA GLU A 51 -60.66 17.23 11.22
C GLU A 51 -60.90 17.59 12.69
N ASP A 52 -60.89 16.58 13.56
CA ASP A 52 -60.84 16.76 15.01
C ASP A 52 -59.41 16.57 15.53
N ILE A 53 -59.05 17.27 16.59
CA ILE A 53 -57.78 17.03 17.30
C ILE A 53 -57.99 15.91 18.30
N LEU A 54 -57.53 14.70 17.97
CA LEU A 54 -57.64 13.53 18.83
C LEU A 54 -56.79 13.69 20.10
N PHE A 55 -55.55 14.18 19.93
CA PHE A 55 -54.68 14.52 21.05
C PHE A 55 -53.65 15.60 20.67
N ILE A 56 -53.20 16.32 21.69
CA ILE A 56 -51.94 17.06 21.69
C ILE A 56 -51.10 16.48 22.82
N SER A 57 -49.96 15.88 22.51
CA SER A 57 -49.10 15.23 23.50
C SER A 57 -47.66 15.72 23.39
N GLU A 58 -47.06 16.05 24.53
CA GLU A 58 -45.62 16.23 24.61
C GLU A 58 -44.95 14.89 24.91
N ILE A 59 -44.14 14.43 23.97
CA ILE A 59 -43.42 13.17 24.05
C ILE A 59 -41.92 13.38 23.99
N CYS A 60 -41.16 12.42 24.51
CA CYS A 60 -39.70 12.50 24.60
C CYS A 60 -39.01 11.44 23.76
N TYR A 61 -38.16 11.89 22.83
CA TYR A 61 -37.28 11.06 22.03
C TYR A 61 -36.00 10.70 22.81
N PRO A 62 -35.68 9.40 22.99
CA PRO A 62 -34.55 8.97 23.81
C PRO A 62 -33.22 8.94 23.02
N PHE A 63 -32.14 9.41 23.64
CA PHE A 63 -30.77 9.27 23.14
C PHE A 63 -29.84 8.78 24.24
N TRP A 64 -28.97 7.83 23.91
CA TRP A 64 -27.87 7.41 24.78
C TRP A 64 -26.57 8.10 24.40
N PHE A 65 -25.94 8.73 25.38
CA PHE A 65 -24.59 9.26 25.28
C PHE A 65 -23.67 8.29 25.99
N VAL A 66 -22.86 7.58 25.22
CA VAL A 66 -22.03 6.49 25.73
C VAL A 66 -20.55 6.86 25.60
N PRO A 67 -19.75 6.80 26.69
CA PRO A 67 -18.32 7.04 26.61
C PRO A 67 -17.63 6.11 25.62
N TRP A 68 -16.83 6.68 24.72
CA TRP A 68 -15.99 5.94 23.78
C TRP A 68 -14.60 6.57 23.78
N ARG A 69 -13.68 5.96 24.53
CA ARG A 69 -12.32 6.49 24.73
C ARG A 69 -12.39 7.94 25.25
N ARG A 70 -11.87 8.93 24.51
CA ARG A 70 -11.93 10.36 24.84
C ARG A 70 -13.09 11.10 24.14
N ARG A 71 -14.01 10.36 23.56
CA ARG A 71 -15.17 10.83 22.79
C ARG A 71 -16.46 10.30 23.40
N THR A 72 -17.57 10.71 22.83
CA THR A 72 -18.90 10.23 23.21
C THR A 72 -19.66 9.80 21.96
N LEU A 73 -20.12 8.56 21.94
CA LEU A 73 -21.03 8.05 20.91
C LEU A 73 -22.47 8.42 21.28
N ILE A 74 -23.28 8.71 20.28
CA ILE A 74 -24.72 8.92 20.43
C ILE A 74 -25.43 7.71 19.84
N PHE A 75 -26.28 7.05 20.62
CA PHE A 75 -27.22 6.07 20.11
C PHE A 75 -28.64 6.62 20.16
N ASP A 76 -29.37 6.41 19.08
CA ASP A 76 -30.81 6.53 18.99
C ASP A 76 -31.46 5.47 19.89
N GLY A 77 -32.17 5.93 20.93
CA GLY A 77 -32.86 5.07 21.88
C GLY A 77 -34.10 4.36 21.28
N PHE A 78 -34.63 4.85 20.16
CA PHE A 78 -35.80 4.32 19.47
C PHE A 78 -35.43 3.39 18.29
N ASP A 79 -34.15 3.30 17.93
CA ASP A 79 -33.59 2.38 16.91
C ASP A 79 -34.01 2.65 15.45
N LEU A 80 -34.12 3.92 15.03
CA LEU A 80 -34.29 4.30 13.61
C LEU A 80 -32.95 4.46 12.90
N LYS A 81 -31.94 4.95 13.62
CA LYS A 81 -30.61 5.19 13.07
C LYS A 81 -29.72 3.97 13.23
N SER A 82 -28.84 3.77 12.26
CA SER A 82 -27.72 2.84 12.34
C SER A 82 -26.54 3.40 11.58
N TYR A 83 -25.35 2.89 11.88
CA TYR A 83 -24.15 3.26 11.16
C TYR A 83 -23.41 2.01 10.71
N THR A 84 -23.00 1.99 9.45
CA THR A 84 -22.24 0.88 8.86
C THR A 84 -20.77 1.27 8.77
N ILE A 85 -19.93 0.48 9.42
CA ILE A 85 -18.48 0.58 9.30
C ILE A 85 -18.04 -0.36 8.18
N SER A 86 -17.55 0.20 7.09
CA SER A 86 -16.95 -0.58 6.00
C SER A 86 -15.47 -0.82 6.28
N PHE A 87 -14.97 -2.03 5.99
CA PHE A 87 -13.57 -2.37 6.17
C PHE A 87 -13.11 -3.39 5.12
N ASP A 88 -11.82 -3.44 4.85
CA ASP A 88 -11.25 -4.43 3.95
C ASP A 88 -11.09 -5.80 4.62
N ILE A 89 -11.33 -6.90 3.91
CA ILE A 89 -11.08 -8.27 4.42
C ILE A 89 -9.68 -8.70 4.02
N LEU A 90 -8.86 -9.14 4.99
CA LEU A 90 -7.52 -9.64 4.69
C LEU A 90 -7.57 -11.04 4.04
N PRO A 91 -6.56 -11.37 3.21
CA PRO A 91 -6.27 -12.75 2.85
C PRO A 91 -6.07 -13.66 4.07
N ASP A 92 -6.29 -14.96 3.92
CA ASP A 92 -6.20 -15.92 5.02
C ASP A 92 -4.76 -16.09 5.52
N ALA A 93 -4.42 -15.28 6.52
CA ALA A 93 -3.12 -15.30 7.14
C ALA A 93 -2.79 -16.65 7.83
N ASN A 94 -3.78 -17.47 8.23
CA ASN A 94 -3.48 -18.79 8.81
C ASN A 94 -3.01 -19.77 7.73
N MET A 95 -3.68 -19.78 6.58
CA MET A 95 -3.30 -20.61 5.44
C MET A 95 -1.86 -20.30 4.99
N PHE A 96 -1.54 -19.01 4.85
CA PHE A 96 -0.17 -18.58 4.52
C PHE A 96 0.86 -19.03 5.56
N ILE A 97 0.56 -18.92 6.86
CA ILE A 97 1.47 -19.37 7.94
C ILE A 97 1.71 -20.88 7.84
N GLN A 98 0.67 -21.68 7.64
CA GLN A 98 0.80 -23.14 7.55
C GLN A 98 1.68 -23.56 6.36
N GLU A 99 1.47 -22.95 5.19
CA GLU A 99 2.27 -23.24 4.01
C GLU A 99 3.74 -22.82 4.18
N MET A 100 3.96 -21.65 4.81
CA MET A 100 5.30 -21.14 5.15
C MET A 100 6.02 -22.11 6.09
N GLU A 101 5.37 -22.57 7.15
CA GLU A 101 5.95 -23.51 8.13
C GLU A 101 6.35 -24.82 7.45
N GLY A 102 5.45 -25.40 6.65
CA GLY A 102 5.71 -26.63 5.89
C GLY A 102 6.85 -26.52 4.87
N SER A 103 7.03 -25.34 4.26
CA SER A 103 8.01 -25.11 3.19
C SER A 103 9.35 -24.57 3.70
N SER A 104 9.46 -24.23 4.98
CA SER A 104 10.57 -23.44 5.54
C SER A 104 11.93 -24.17 5.60
N SER A 105 11.95 -25.50 5.58
CA SER A 105 13.15 -26.29 5.94
C SER A 105 14.21 -26.36 4.84
N LYS A 106 13.82 -26.56 3.57
CA LYS A 106 14.73 -26.68 2.43
C LYS A 106 14.71 -25.40 1.59
N LEU A 107 15.84 -25.12 0.93
CA LEU A 107 16.00 -23.90 0.13
C LEU A 107 15.05 -23.89 -1.07
N GLU A 108 14.94 -25.01 -1.76
CA GLU A 108 14.15 -25.15 -2.99
C GLU A 108 12.66 -25.01 -2.70
N THR A 109 12.17 -25.68 -1.64
CA THR A 109 10.77 -25.59 -1.22
C THR A 109 10.42 -24.20 -0.74
N TYR A 110 11.33 -23.54 0.00
CA TYR A 110 11.11 -22.18 0.46
C TYR A 110 11.09 -21.17 -0.69
N SER A 111 11.99 -21.31 -1.66
CA SER A 111 12.01 -20.47 -2.87
C SER A 111 10.74 -20.63 -3.71
N ALA A 112 10.27 -21.88 -3.87
CA ALA A 112 9.01 -22.18 -4.55
C ALA A 112 7.82 -21.56 -3.81
N PHE A 113 7.77 -21.68 -2.48
CA PHE A 113 6.75 -21.06 -1.63
C PHE A 113 6.68 -19.53 -1.83
N LEU A 114 7.83 -18.84 -1.77
CA LEU A 114 7.88 -17.39 -1.97
C LEU A 114 7.41 -16.99 -3.38
N SER A 115 7.78 -17.77 -4.39
CA SER A 115 7.39 -17.51 -5.78
C SER A 115 5.90 -17.73 -6.00
N HIS A 116 5.34 -18.81 -5.43
CA HIS A 116 3.91 -19.13 -5.51
C HIS A 116 3.06 -18.05 -4.82
N ASN A 117 3.50 -17.60 -3.65
CA ASN A 117 2.77 -16.64 -2.82
C ASN A 117 3.16 -15.17 -3.07
N LEU A 118 3.83 -14.87 -4.19
CA LEU A 118 4.37 -13.52 -4.48
C LEU A 118 3.32 -12.41 -4.46
N ASN A 119 2.07 -12.74 -4.77
CA ASN A 119 0.96 -11.79 -4.83
C ASN A 119 -0.13 -12.11 -3.78
N TYR A 120 0.15 -12.98 -2.80
CA TYR A 120 -0.85 -13.43 -1.82
C TYR A 120 -1.45 -12.27 -1.03
N PHE A 121 -0.62 -11.29 -0.68
CA PHE A 121 -1.01 -10.09 0.07
C PHE A 121 -1.16 -8.84 -0.81
N ALA A 122 -1.14 -8.99 -2.14
CA ALA A 122 -1.18 -7.86 -3.07
C ALA A 122 -2.52 -7.10 -3.06
N ARG A 123 -3.60 -7.73 -2.61
CA ARG A 123 -4.95 -7.16 -2.57
C ARG A 123 -5.75 -7.74 -1.41
N PHE A 124 -6.74 -6.99 -0.98
CA PHE A 124 -7.76 -7.49 -0.05
C PHE A 124 -8.62 -8.57 -0.70
N SER A 125 -9.13 -9.50 0.11
CA SER A 125 -10.02 -10.58 -0.34
C SER A 125 -11.45 -10.11 -0.57
N GLY A 126 -11.80 -8.91 -0.10
CA GLY A 126 -13.11 -8.31 -0.29
C GLY A 126 -13.33 -7.13 0.64
N LYS A 127 -14.59 -6.68 0.69
CA LYS A 127 -15.06 -5.67 1.63
C LYS A 127 -16.03 -6.33 2.62
N GLY A 128 -15.87 -5.99 3.89
CA GLY A 128 -16.74 -6.36 4.97
C GLY A 128 -17.47 -5.13 5.51
N GLU A 129 -18.62 -5.36 6.13
CA GLU A 129 -19.43 -4.33 6.75
C GLU A 129 -19.80 -4.76 8.16
N LYS A 130 -19.70 -3.83 9.11
CA LYS A 130 -20.25 -3.99 10.46
C LYS A 130 -21.28 -2.92 10.73
N VAL A 131 -22.54 -3.35 10.78
CA VAL A 131 -23.66 -2.48 11.14
C VAL A 131 -23.73 -2.35 12.66
N VAL A 132 -23.77 -1.11 13.14
CA VAL A 132 -23.96 -0.77 14.55
C VAL A 132 -25.33 -0.12 14.69
N LYS A 133 -26.27 -0.89 15.23
CA LYS A 133 -27.65 -0.43 15.47
C LYS A 133 -27.69 0.72 16.47
N GLY A 134 -28.64 1.64 16.28
CA GLY A 134 -28.81 2.86 17.05
C GLY A 134 -27.72 3.92 16.83
N LEU A 135 -26.53 3.59 16.33
CA LEU A 135 -25.41 4.53 16.31
C LEU A 135 -25.65 5.70 15.33
N ILE A 136 -25.56 6.93 15.85
CA ILE A 136 -25.69 8.17 15.07
C ILE A 136 -24.29 8.70 14.76
N MET A 137 -23.97 8.83 13.47
CA MET A 137 -22.71 9.40 12.97
C MET A 137 -22.90 10.56 12.00
N ASP A 138 -24.14 11.02 11.77
CA ASP A 138 -24.39 12.23 10.97
C ASP A 138 -23.85 13.47 11.70
N PRO A 139 -22.86 14.19 11.13
CA PRO A 139 -22.21 15.30 11.84
C PRO A 139 -23.16 16.44 12.22
N ASN A 140 -24.15 16.74 11.37
CA ASN A 140 -25.08 17.85 11.61
C ASN A 140 -26.01 17.53 12.79
N LEU A 141 -26.63 16.35 12.77
CA LEU A 141 -27.49 15.88 13.85
C LEU A 141 -26.70 15.74 15.17
N MET A 142 -25.48 15.22 15.14
CA MET A 142 -24.64 15.14 16.34
C MET A 142 -24.35 16.53 16.91
N ASN A 143 -23.96 17.50 16.08
CA ASN A 143 -23.70 18.88 16.52
C ASN A 143 -24.93 19.50 17.18
N ASP A 144 -26.10 19.35 16.57
CA ASP A 144 -27.36 19.90 17.09
C ASP A 144 -27.73 19.27 18.44
N ILE A 145 -27.66 17.94 18.53
CA ILE A 145 -27.93 17.18 19.75
C ILE A 145 -26.96 17.59 20.88
N PHE A 146 -25.65 17.75 20.59
CA PHE A 146 -24.68 18.18 21.60
C PHE A 146 -24.90 19.64 22.03
N SER A 147 -25.31 20.52 21.12
CA SER A 147 -25.67 21.90 21.46
C SER A 147 -26.88 21.95 22.40
N LEU A 148 -27.92 21.13 22.13
CA LEU A 148 -29.06 20.96 23.05
C LEU A 148 -28.66 20.36 24.40
N PHE A 149 -27.73 19.40 24.39
CA PHE A 149 -27.22 18.76 25.60
C PHE A 149 -26.66 19.78 26.60
N HIS A 150 -25.99 20.84 26.13
CA HIS A 150 -25.42 21.87 27.02
C HIS A 150 -26.49 22.70 27.74
N LYS A 151 -27.70 22.74 27.18
CA LYS A 151 -28.87 23.44 27.73
C LYS A 151 -29.79 22.50 28.54
N ALA A 152 -29.45 21.21 28.62
CA ALA A 152 -30.25 20.19 29.25
C ALA A 152 -30.31 20.33 30.77
N LYS A 153 -31.41 19.85 31.36
CA LYS A 153 -31.58 19.77 32.82
C LYS A 153 -31.57 18.33 33.29
N ARG A 154 -30.99 18.09 34.46
CA ARG A 154 -31.02 16.77 35.10
C ARG A 154 -32.43 16.48 35.60
N VAL A 155 -32.91 15.26 35.35
CA VAL A 155 -34.19 14.78 35.85
C VAL A 155 -33.98 14.19 37.25
N LYS A 156 -34.80 14.63 38.21
CA LYS A 156 -34.89 14.06 39.56
C LYS A 156 -36.31 13.51 39.73
N GLY A 157 -36.50 12.19 39.52
CA GLY A 157 -37.81 11.53 39.59
C GLY A 157 -38.36 11.06 38.24
N PRO A 158 -39.57 10.46 38.21
CA PRO A 158 -40.23 10.05 36.98
C PRO A 158 -40.60 11.28 36.12
N LEU A 159 -40.47 11.17 34.80
CA LEU A 159 -40.96 12.23 33.90
C LEU A 159 -42.49 12.17 33.83
N GLU A 160 -43.14 13.33 33.93
CA GLU A 160 -44.59 13.48 33.73
C GLU A 160 -45.01 13.44 32.24
N LYS A 161 -44.03 13.38 31.32
CA LYS A 161 -44.22 13.38 29.85
C LYS A 161 -44.37 11.96 29.29
N GLY A 162 -44.96 11.84 28.09
CA GLY A 162 -44.99 10.57 27.38
C GLY A 162 -43.59 10.16 26.93
N LEU A 163 -43.06 9.05 27.48
CA LEU A 163 -41.76 8.53 27.06
C LEU A 163 -41.95 7.59 25.87
N LEU A 164 -41.21 7.83 24.78
CA LEU A 164 -41.16 6.84 23.72
C LEU A 164 -40.54 5.53 24.23
N PRO A 165 -40.94 4.38 23.67
CA PRO A 165 -40.33 3.10 23.98
C PRO A 165 -38.81 3.16 23.80
N LEU A 166 -38.08 2.65 24.77
CA LEU A 166 -36.64 2.49 24.68
C LEU A 166 -36.34 1.13 24.05
N VAL A 167 -36.17 1.10 22.73
CA VAL A 167 -35.82 -0.11 21.97
C VAL A 167 -34.35 -0.44 22.20
N MET A 168 -33.49 0.56 22.06
CA MET A 168 -32.09 0.48 22.47
C MET A 168 -32.02 0.77 23.96
N ASP A 169 -32.26 -0.24 24.80
CA ASP A 169 -32.08 -0.10 26.23
C ASP A 169 -30.60 -0.02 26.63
N ARG A 170 -30.33 0.13 27.93
CA ARG A 170 -28.96 0.24 28.42
C ARG A 170 -28.12 -1.00 28.13
N LEU A 171 -28.69 -2.20 28.27
CA LEU A 171 -27.98 -3.46 28.04
C LEU A 171 -27.67 -3.63 26.56
N VAL A 172 -28.59 -3.24 25.68
CA VAL A 172 -28.38 -3.26 24.22
C VAL A 172 -27.28 -2.26 23.83
N ALA A 173 -27.32 -1.03 24.35
CA ALA A 173 -26.27 -0.04 24.11
C ALA A 173 -24.90 -0.49 24.63
N GLU A 174 -24.83 -1.08 25.83
CA GLU A 174 -23.59 -1.64 26.38
C GLU A 174 -23.07 -2.83 25.55
N THR A 175 -23.96 -3.63 24.98
CA THR A 175 -23.60 -4.73 24.07
C THR A 175 -23.02 -4.21 22.77
N ALA A 176 -23.63 -3.18 22.17
CA ALA A 176 -23.10 -2.53 20.96
C ALA A 176 -21.68 -1.98 21.19
N ILE A 177 -21.40 -1.39 22.35
CA ILE A 177 -20.04 -0.94 22.71
C ILE A 177 -19.07 -2.12 22.82
N LYS A 178 -19.47 -3.22 23.48
CA LYS A 178 -18.62 -4.41 23.58
C LYS A 178 -18.30 -4.98 22.20
N GLU A 179 -19.27 -5.00 21.30
CA GLU A 179 -19.03 -5.43 19.92
C GLU A 179 -18.04 -4.53 19.18
N LEU A 180 -18.12 -3.21 19.37
CA LEU A 180 -17.15 -2.26 18.83
C LEU A 180 -15.75 -2.48 19.40
N GLN A 181 -15.63 -2.75 20.70
CA GLN A 181 -14.35 -3.07 21.35
C GLN A 181 -13.77 -4.39 20.84
N ASN A 182 -14.62 -5.41 20.65
CA ASN A 182 -14.19 -6.69 20.09
C ASN A 182 -13.74 -6.53 18.64
N PHE A 183 -14.45 -5.71 17.86
CA PHE A 183 -14.08 -5.39 16.48
C PHE A 183 -12.74 -4.64 16.42
N GLU A 184 -12.56 -3.64 17.28
CA GLU A 184 -11.27 -2.95 17.44
C GLU A 184 -10.13 -3.93 17.74
N LYS A 185 -10.34 -4.82 18.72
CA LYS A 185 -9.34 -5.83 19.09
C LYS A 185 -9.01 -6.77 17.93
N ALA A 186 -10.00 -7.18 17.15
CA ALA A 186 -9.78 -8.01 15.96
C ALA A 186 -8.87 -7.31 14.94
N LEU A 187 -9.08 -6.01 14.69
CA LEU A 187 -8.22 -5.23 13.79
C LEU A 187 -6.79 -5.05 14.36
N GLU A 188 -6.63 -4.90 15.68
CA GLU A 188 -5.31 -4.87 16.32
C GLU A 188 -4.58 -6.21 16.18
N ASP A 189 -5.30 -7.32 16.35
CA ASP A 189 -4.76 -8.66 16.25
C ASP A 189 -4.36 -9.01 14.80
N ASP A 190 -5.10 -8.52 13.81
CA ASP A 190 -4.71 -8.55 12.39
C ASP A 190 -3.33 -7.91 12.16
N VAL A 191 -3.12 -6.69 12.68
CA VAL A 191 -1.82 -5.98 12.56
C VAL A 191 -0.70 -6.77 13.20
N LYS A 192 -0.93 -7.31 14.40
CA LYS A 192 0.08 -8.13 15.11
C LYS A 192 0.41 -9.39 14.32
N LYS A 193 -0.60 -10.06 13.76
CA LYS A 193 -0.43 -11.28 12.97
C LYS A 193 0.36 -11.02 11.69
N LEU A 194 0.00 -10.00 10.92
CA LEU A 194 0.72 -9.57 9.72
C LEU A 194 2.18 -9.21 10.03
N SER A 195 2.41 -8.43 11.09
CA SER A 195 3.76 -8.06 11.54
C SER A 195 4.60 -9.28 11.93
N ARG A 196 3.98 -10.28 12.56
CA ARG A 196 4.64 -11.55 12.89
C ARG A 196 5.02 -12.31 11.62
N ILE A 197 4.13 -12.39 10.63
CA ILE A 197 4.43 -13.05 9.34
C ILE A 197 5.63 -12.40 8.67
N ALA A 198 5.63 -11.07 8.51
CA ALA A 198 6.74 -10.35 7.90
C ALA A 198 8.08 -10.63 8.62
N ARG A 199 8.07 -10.63 9.97
CA ARG A 199 9.25 -10.94 10.76
C ARG A 199 9.76 -12.37 10.54
N VAL A 200 8.85 -13.34 10.48
CA VAL A 200 9.21 -14.75 10.26
C VAL A 200 9.76 -14.96 8.85
N LEU A 201 9.17 -14.32 7.83
CA LEU A 201 9.69 -14.34 6.46
C LEU A 201 11.13 -13.81 6.40
N ILE A 202 11.38 -12.61 6.94
CA ILE A 202 12.72 -12.02 6.97
C ILE A 202 13.72 -12.95 7.66
N LYS A 203 13.37 -13.48 8.84
CA LYS A 203 14.24 -14.37 9.61
C LYS A 203 14.54 -15.68 8.86
N THR A 204 13.53 -16.28 8.23
CA THR A 204 13.66 -17.55 7.50
C THR A 204 14.49 -17.37 6.25
N THR A 205 14.26 -16.29 5.50
CA THR A 205 15.07 -15.89 4.36
C THR A 205 16.53 -15.68 4.75
N GLN A 206 16.80 -14.92 5.82
CA GLN A 206 18.17 -14.69 6.28
C GLN A 206 18.88 -15.99 6.68
N ARG A 207 18.16 -16.93 7.32
CA ARG A 207 18.71 -18.25 7.64
C ARG A 207 19.18 -19.00 6.39
N HIS A 208 18.35 -19.02 5.35
CA HIS A 208 18.69 -19.67 4.07
C HIS A 208 19.86 -18.98 3.37
N ILE A 209 19.87 -17.64 3.32
CA ILE A 209 20.98 -16.86 2.76
C ILE A 209 22.30 -17.19 3.47
N ASN A 210 22.29 -17.26 4.81
CA ASN A 210 23.48 -17.60 5.58
C ASN A 210 23.96 -19.03 5.28
N ALA A 211 23.04 -19.99 5.13
CA ALA A 211 23.38 -21.36 4.76
C ALA A 211 24.00 -21.44 3.35
N VAL A 212 23.45 -20.70 2.38
CA VAL A 212 24.00 -20.62 1.02
C VAL A 212 25.38 -19.98 1.02
N LYS A 213 25.58 -18.87 1.75
CA LYS A 213 26.90 -18.23 1.90
C LYS A 213 27.94 -19.18 2.49
N ALA A 214 27.56 -19.99 3.49
CA ALA A 214 28.44 -21.01 4.05
C ALA A 214 28.79 -22.11 3.03
N GLU A 215 27.85 -22.53 2.18
CA GLU A 215 28.09 -23.52 1.13
C GLU A 215 28.95 -22.99 -0.03
N ILE A 216 28.82 -21.69 -0.35
CA ILE A 216 29.74 -20.97 -1.26
C ILE A 216 31.17 -21.06 -0.72
N GLU A 217 31.38 -20.73 0.55
CA GLU A 217 32.72 -20.79 1.16
C GLU A 217 33.29 -22.21 1.21
N LYS A 218 32.46 -23.23 1.51
CA LYS A 218 32.87 -24.64 1.40
C LYS A 218 33.26 -25.03 -0.02
N THR A 219 32.49 -24.56 -1.02
CA THR A 219 32.75 -24.82 -2.45
C THR A 219 34.08 -24.18 -2.87
N LYS A 220 34.34 -22.92 -2.50
CA LYS A 220 35.62 -22.24 -2.75
C LYS A 220 36.79 -23.05 -2.20
N LYS A 221 36.78 -23.34 -0.89
CA LYS A 221 37.86 -24.09 -0.22
C LYS A 221 38.12 -25.46 -0.86
N ARG A 222 37.06 -26.22 -1.17
CA ARG A 222 37.19 -27.53 -1.83
C ARG A 222 37.78 -27.42 -3.24
N SER A 223 37.35 -26.42 -4.02
CA SER A 223 37.88 -26.20 -5.36
C SER A 223 39.33 -25.74 -5.33
N ASP A 224 39.70 -24.83 -4.43
CA ASP A 224 41.07 -24.31 -4.31
C ASP A 224 42.06 -25.44 -3.95
N ILE A 225 41.68 -26.34 -3.03
CA ILE A 225 42.49 -27.53 -2.71
C ILE A 225 42.70 -28.40 -3.97
N LYS A 226 41.63 -28.65 -4.74
CA LYS A 226 41.71 -29.46 -5.97
C LYS A 226 42.58 -28.79 -7.04
N ILE A 227 42.38 -27.50 -7.26
CA ILE A 227 43.13 -26.69 -8.24
C ILE A 227 44.62 -26.67 -7.87
N ASN A 228 44.97 -26.40 -6.61
CA ASN A 228 46.36 -26.36 -6.15
C ASN A 228 47.07 -27.72 -6.33
N ASN A 229 46.38 -28.82 -5.99
CA ASN A 229 46.91 -30.16 -6.21
C ASN A 229 47.14 -30.47 -7.68
N LEU A 230 46.23 -30.05 -8.56
CA LEU A 230 46.34 -30.25 -10.00
C LEU A 230 47.45 -29.36 -10.59
N MET A 231 47.53 -28.10 -10.17
CA MET A 231 48.59 -27.15 -10.53
C MET A 231 49.98 -27.71 -10.22
N SER A 232 50.18 -28.29 -9.03
CA SER A 232 51.46 -28.93 -8.67
C SER A 232 51.81 -30.11 -9.60
N LYS A 233 50.82 -30.95 -9.94
CA LYS A 233 51.01 -32.07 -10.88
C LYS A 233 51.31 -31.57 -12.30
N ILE A 234 50.62 -30.53 -12.75
CA ILE A 234 50.82 -29.93 -14.06
C ILE A 234 52.20 -29.28 -14.15
N ALA A 235 52.62 -28.49 -13.16
CA ALA A 235 53.95 -27.88 -13.12
C ALA A 235 55.06 -28.92 -13.30
N LYS A 236 54.97 -30.07 -12.60
CA LYS A 236 55.90 -31.19 -12.77
C LYS A 236 55.87 -31.79 -14.17
N LYS A 237 54.69 -31.93 -14.80
CA LYS A 237 54.56 -32.43 -16.18
C LYS A 237 55.09 -31.43 -17.20
N THR A 238 54.76 -30.15 -17.06
CA THR A 238 55.24 -29.06 -17.92
C THR A 238 56.75 -28.98 -17.88
N GLU A 239 57.36 -29.10 -16.71
CA GLU A 239 58.81 -29.11 -16.56
C GLU A 239 59.48 -30.29 -17.28
N LYS A 240 58.94 -31.50 -17.15
CA LYS A 240 59.44 -32.67 -17.89
C LYS A 240 59.34 -32.48 -19.41
N VAL A 241 58.24 -31.90 -19.87
CA VAL A 241 58.04 -31.61 -21.30
C VAL A 241 58.98 -30.52 -21.77
N ARG A 242 59.21 -29.46 -20.98
CA ARG A 242 60.18 -28.40 -21.25
C ARG A 242 61.57 -28.97 -21.49
N MET A 243 62.07 -29.79 -20.56
CA MET A 243 63.38 -30.45 -20.70
C MET A 243 63.50 -31.30 -21.97
N PHE A 244 62.41 -31.99 -22.37
CA PHE A 244 62.39 -32.80 -23.59
C PHE A 244 62.50 -31.94 -24.86
N TYR A 245 61.77 -30.84 -24.95
CA TYR A 245 61.83 -29.92 -26.09
C TYR A 245 63.15 -29.13 -26.12
N ASP A 246 63.67 -28.69 -24.98
CA ASP A 246 64.97 -28.03 -24.88
C ASP A 246 66.08 -28.93 -25.43
N LYS A 247 66.08 -30.23 -25.08
CA LYS A 247 67.04 -31.20 -25.62
C LYS A 247 66.91 -31.37 -27.14
N LYS A 248 65.70 -31.35 -27.69
CA LYS A 248 65.47 -31.39 -29.15
C LYS A 248 66.00 -30.12 -29.83
N ILE A 249 65.72 -28.94 -29.26
CA ILE A 249 66.19 -27.65 -29.77
C ILE A 249 67.72 -27.62 -29.77
N ILE A 250 68.37 -28.01 -28.67
CA ILE A 250 69.85 -28.10 -28.60
C ILE A 250 70.39 -29.03 -29.69
N LYS A 251 69.77 -30.18 -29.93
CA LYS A 251 70.19 -31.13 -30.98
C LYS A 251 70.04 -30.57 -32.39
N VAL A 252 68.92 -29.90 -32.69
CA VAL A 252 68.67 -29.25 -33.99
C VAL A 252 69.67 -28.11 -34.20
N SER A 253 69.84 -27.24 -33.20
CA SER A 253 70.80 -26.15 -33.22
C SER A 253 72.23 -26.65 -33.39
N GLY A 254 72.65 -27.65 -32.63
CA GLY A 254 74.01 -28.21 -32.71
C GLY A 254 74.33 -28.79 -34.09
N LYS A 255 73.41 -29.59 -34.66
CA LYS A 255 73.59 -30.14 -36.02
C LYS A 255 73.67 -29.05 -37.09
N ALA A 256 72.78 -28.07 -37.03
CA ALA A 256 72.75 -26.98 -38.00
C ALA A 256 73.99 -26.09 -37.86
N ASN A 257 74.39 -25.74 -36.63
CA ASN A 257 75.56 -24.91 -36.37
C ASN A 257 76.86 -25.60 -36.78
N GLN A 258 77.01 -26.91 -36.55
CA GLN A 258 78.18 -27.67 -37.03
C GLN A 258 78.26 -27.65 -38.56
N LYS A 259 77.13 -27.86 -39.25
CA LYS A 259 77.09 -27.81 -40.71
C LYS A 259 77.42 -26.42 -41.25
N ILE A 260 76.89 -25.37 -40.62
CA ILE A 260 77.21 -23.99 -40.96
C ILE A 260 78.70 -23.74 -40.72
N GLN A 261 79.27 -24.15 -39.59
CA GLN A 261 80.69 -23.97 -39.28
C GLN A 261 81.61 -24.66 -40.30
N ASN A 262 81.29 -25.89 -40.70
CA ASN A 262 82.05 -26.59 -41.73
C ASN A 262 81.98 -25.87 -43.08
N LEU A 263 80.79 -25.41 -43.48
CA LEU A 263 80.58 -24.63 -44.70
C LEU A 263 81.29 -23.27 -44.66
N THR A 264 81.33 -22.61 -43.50
CA THR A 264 82.07 -21.36 -43.30
C THR A 264 83.58 -21.58 -43.34
N GLY A 265 84.08 -22.73 -42.86
CA GLY A 265 85.47 -23.14 -43.02
C GLY A 265 85.84 -23.35 -44.49
N GLU A 266 85.01 -24.11 -45.23
CA GLU A 266 85.18 -24.32 -46.68
C GLU A 266 85.11 -23.00 -47.47
N ASP A 267 84.19 -22.10 -47.10
CA ASP A 267 84.07 -20.75 -47.68
C ASP A 267 85.38 -19.96 -47.51
N ALA A 268 85.94 -19.94 -46.30
CA ALA A 268 87.18 -19.23 -46.00
C ALA A 268 88.39 -19.78 -46.79
N GLU A 269 88.53 -21.11 -46.88
CA GLU A 269 89.60 -21.76 -47.66
C GLU A 269 89.48 -21.45 -49.15
N LEU A 270 88.27 -21.61 -49.72
CA LEU A 270 88.01 -21.31 -51.13
C LEU A 270 88.15 -19.82 -51.44
N GLN A 271 87.82 -18.95 -50.49
CA GLN A 271 88.01 -17.51 -50.63
C GLN A 271 89.50 -17.16 -50.65
N ALA A 272 90.31 -17.78 -49.78
CA ALA A 272 91.77 -17.63 -49.80
C ALA A 272 92.39 -18.17 -51.10
N GLU A 273 91.96 -19.35 -51.58
CA GLU A 273 92.40 -19.90 -52.88
C GLU A 273 91.99 -18.99 -54.04
N ARG A 274 90.80 -18.40 -53.99
CA ARG A 274 90.30 -17.46 -54.99
C ARG A 274 91.09 -16.16 -55.02
N ASP A 275 91.46 -15.62 -53.86
CA ASP A 275 92.28 -14.41 -53.76
C ASP A 275 93.72 -14.68 -54.22
N HIS A 276 94.29 -15.84 -53.88
CA HIS A 276 95.57 -16.29 -54.42
C HIS A 276 95.53 -16.48 -55.94
N LEU A 277 94.51 -17.16 -56.48
CA LEU A 277 94.31 -17.32 -57.93
C LEU A 277 94.07 -15.99 -58.64
N ARG A 278 93.48 -14.98 -57.98
CA ARG A 278 93.36 -13.63 -58.54
C ARG A 278 94.74 -13.02 -58.76
N ALA A 279 95.59 -13.06 -57.74
CA ALA A 279 96.96 -12.57 -57.83
C ALA A 279 97.78 -13.36 -58.87
N TYR A 280 97.61 -14.69 -58.90
CA TYR A 280 98.29 -15.56 -59.86
C TYR A 280 97.81 -15.38 -61.32
N ILE A 281 96.51 -15.13 -61.54
CA ILE A 281 95.97 -14.80 -62.86
C ILE A 281 96.57 -13.48 -63.38
N GLU A 282 96.71 -12.46 -62.52
CA GLU A 282 97.40 -11.22 -62.89
C GLU A 282 98.89 -11.47 -63.20
N GLN A 283 99.57 -12.29 -62.40
CA GLN A 283 100.94 -12.69 -62.68
C GLN A 283 101.07 -13.43 -64.04
N CYS A 284 100.18 -14.39 -64.33
CA CYS A 284 100.18 -15.09 -65.61
C CYS A 284 99.87 -14.16 -66.79
N LYS A 285 98.97 -13.18 -66.64
CA LYS A 285 98.74 -12.14 -67.67
C LYS A 285 100.03 -11.37 -67.96
N ASN A 286 100.72 -10.92 -66.92
CA ASN A 286 101.99 -10.21 -67.06
C ASN A 286 103.07 -11.06 -67.73
N GLN A 287 103.13 -12.37 -67.44
CA GLN A 287 104.07 -13.30 -68.08
C GLN A 287 103.70 -13.63 -69.53
N VAL A 288 102.41 -13.71 -69.89
CA VAL A 288 101.96 -13.81 -71.29
C VAL A 288 102.42 -12.56 -72.07
N SER A 289 102.18 -11.36 -71.54
CA SER A 289 102.64 -10.11 -72.18
C SER A 289 104.16 -10.06 -72.31
N ALA A 290 104.91 -10.44 -71.27
CA ALA A 290 106.37 -10.48 -71.31
C ALA A 290 106.93 -11.53 -72.29
N ALA A 291 106.25 -12.65 -72.51
CA ALA A 291 106.63 -13.67 -73.50
C ALA A 291 106.31 -13.20 -74.94
N GLN A 292 105.21 -12.47 -75.13
CA GLN A 292 104.88 -11.81 -76.40
C GLN A 292 105.91 -10.75 -76.79
N ASP A 293 106.34 -9.92 -75.85
CA ASP A 293 107.38 -8.90 -76.09
C ASP A 293 108.74 -9.53 -76.47
N ARG A 294 109.03 -10.73 -75.96
CA ARG A 294 110.26 -11.49 -76.26
C ARG A 294 110.16 -12.38 -77.50
N LYS A 295 108.99 -12.46 -78.16
CA LYS A 295 108.68 -13.35 -79.29
C LYS A 295 108.95 -14.84 -79.01
N ASP A 296 108.75 -15.28 -77.76
CA ASP A 296 108.91 -16.68 -77.35
C ASP A 296 107.55 -17.40 -77.37
N GLU A 297 107.22 -17.94 -78.54
CA GLU A 297 105.94 -18.64 -78.79
C GLU A 297 105.72 -19.84 -77.84
N LYS A 298 106.78 -20.54 -77.44
CA LYS A 298 106.67 -21.69 -76.52
C LYS A 298 106.31 -21.25 -75.10
N GLN A 299 106.92 -20.17 -74.60
CA GLN A 299 106.52 -19.61 -73.30
C GLN A 299 105.15 -18.96 -73.34
N GLU A 300 104.79 -18.28 -74.43
CA GLU A 300 103.49 -17.67 -74.59
C GLU A 300 102.35 -18.72 -74.53
N GLU A 301 102.47 -19.81 -75.29
CA GLU A 301 101.49 -20.91 -75.31
C GLU A 301 101.34 -21.53 -73.90
N TYR A 302 102.46 -21.78 -73.20
CA TYR A 302 102.48 -22.31 -71.84
C TYR A 302 101.75 -21.39 -70.85
N TRP A 303 102.06 -20.09 -70.85
CA TRP A 303 101.43 -19.13 -69.96
C TRP A 303 99.96 -18.85 -70.32
N ARG A 304 99.58 -18.91 -71.59
CA ARG A 304 98.18 -18.86 -72.04
C ARG A 304 97.40 -20.07 -71.53
N GLN A 305 97.98 -21.26 -71.58
CA GLN A 305 97.36 -22.48 -71.05
C GLN A 305 97.21 -22.43 -69.51
N LYS A 306 98.22 -21.93 -68.80
CA LYS A 306 98.15 -21.67 -67.34
C LYS A 306 97.14 -20.58 -66.97
N LEU A 307 97.03 -19.52 -67.76
CA LEU A 307 96.03 -18.47 -67.58
C LEU A 307 94.61 -19.00 -67.80
N LYS A 308 94.40 -19.80 -68.86
CA LYS A 308 93.09 -20.42 -69.17
C LYS A 308 92.65 -21.38 -68.06
N SER A 309 93.55 -22.26 -67.60
CA SER A 309 93.27 -23.19 -66.50
C SER A 309 93.01 -22.47 -65.17
N SER A 310 93.79 -21.43 -64.84
CA SER A 310 93.59 -20.64 -63.61
C SER A 310 92.27 -19.85 -63.63
N ARG A 311 91.89 -19.26 -64.79
CA ARG A 311 90.58 -18.60 -64.96
C ARG A 311 89.41 -19.57 -64.81
N LEU A 312 89.53 -20.77 -65.37
CA LEU A 312 88.51 -21.81 -65.24
C LEU A 312 88.33 -22.20 -63.77
N ARG A 313 89.44 -22.41 -63.04
CA ARG A 313 89.42 -22.72 -61.60
C ARG A 313 88.83 -21.58 -60.77
N PHE A 314 89.20 -20.33 -61.06
CA PHE A 314 88.63 -19.14 -60.40
C PHE A 314 87.11 -19.05 -60.57
N LEU A 315 86.60 -19.36 -61.77
CA LEU A 315 85.18 -19.33 -62.05
C LEU A 315 84.43 -20.51 -61.39
N GLN A 316 85.06 -21.68 -61.31
CA GLN A 316 84.55 -22.84 -60.55
C GLN A 316 84.44 -22.53 -59.05
N ILE A 317 85.48 -21.93 -58.46
CA ILE A 317 85.46 -21.50 -57.05
C ILE A 317 84.36 -20.44 -56.83
N GLY A 318 84.23 -19.48 -57.74
CA GLY A 318 83.16 -18.47 -57.66
C GLY A 318 81.74 -19.06 -57.70
N LYS A 319 81.52 -20.17 -58.43
CA LYS A 319 80.26 -20.91 -58.40
C LYS A 319 80.06 -21.63 -57.06
N ARG A 320 81.11 -22.29 -56.56
CA ARG A 320 81.07 -23.02 -55.28
C ARG A 320 80.79 -22.12 -54.08
N LEU A 321 81.41 -20.94 -54.01
CA LEU A 321 81.14 -19.94 -52.95
C LEU A 321 79.67 -19.48 -52.93
N LYS A 322 79.07 -19.22 -54.10
CA LYS A 322 77.63 -18.89 -54.20
C LYS A 322 76.73 -20.05 -53.78
N GLU A 323 77.14 -21.29 -54.01
CA GLU A 323 76.42 -22.48 -53.55
C GLU A 323 76.51 -22.62 -52.02
N ILE A 324 77.70 -22.42 -51.45
CA ILE A 324 77.93 -22.45 -49.99
C ILE A 324 77.07 -21.39 -49.29
N GLU A 325 77.03 -20.15 -49.79
CA GLU A 325 76.18 -19.07 -49.23
C GLU A 325 74.69 -19.47 -49.23
N LYS A 326 74.21 -20.05 -50.33
CA LYS A 326 72.84 -20.58 -50.43
C LYS A 326 72.60 -21.73 -49.45
N GLU A 327 73.56 -22.63 -49.28
CA GLU A 327 73.47 -23.74 -48.33
C GLU A 327 73.45 -23.27 -46.87
N ILE A 328 74.27 -22.29 -46.50
CA ILE A 328 74.27 -21.68 -45.17
C ILE A 328 72.92 -21.03 -44.90
N LYS A 329 72.42 -20.20 -45.82
CA LYS A 329 71.11 -19.53 -45.68
C LYS A 329 69.98 -20.55 -45.54
N LYS A 330 69.95 -21.56 -46.41
CA LYS A 330 68.96 -22.65 -46.35
C LYS A 330 69.03 -23.42 -45.03
N THR A 331 70.25 -23.73 -44.55
CA THR A 331 70.46 -24.45 -43.29
C THR A 331 70.00 -23.61 -42.09
N SER A 332 70.30 -22.31 -42.06
CA SER A 332 69.81 -21.40 -41.02
C SER A 332 68.29 -21.28 -41.03
N SER A 333 67.68 -21.03 -42.19
CA SER A 333 66.21 -20.89 -42.28
C SER A 333 65.49 -22.20 -41.89
N THR A 334 66.05 -23.36 -42.26
CA THR A 334 65.48 -24.67 -41.87
C THR A 334 65.59 -24.88 -40.36
N ARG A 335 66.72 -24.52 -39.74
CA ARG A 335 66.92 -24.57 -38.28
C ARG A 335 65.88 -23.69 -37.56
N ASP A 336 65.74 -22.44 -37.99
CA ASP A 336 64.87 -21.47 -37.32
C ASP A 336 63.39 -21.84 -37.44
N LEU A 337 62.97 -22.39 -38.60
CA LEU A 337 61.63 -22.94 -38.81
C LEU A 337 61.37 -24.12 -37.86
N GLU A 338 62.32 -25.06 -37.76
CA GLU A 338 62.17 -26.24 -36.90
C GLU A 338 62.16 -25.90 -35.41
N ILE A 339 63.00 -24.94 -34.99
CA ILE A 339 62.97 -24.42 -33.61
C ILE A 339 61.60 -23.76 -33.31
N SER A 340 61.08 -22.97 -34.25
CA SER A 340 59.77 -22.32 -34.09
C SER A 340 58.63 -23.33 -34.01
N ARG A 341 58.70 -24.41 -34.81
CA ARG A 341 57.77 -25.54 -34.76
C ARG A 341 57.82 -26.22 -33.39
N LEU A 342 59.00 -26.56 -32.89
CA LEU A 342 59.19 -27.19 -31.57
C LEU A 342 58.70 -26.29 -30.42
N LYS A 343 58.95 -24.97 -30.48
CA LYS A 343 58.42 -24.01 -29.49
C LYS A 343 56.89 -23.95 -29.51
N SER A 344 56.29 -23.97 -30.69
CA SER A 344 54.83 -23.95 -30.86
C SER A 344 54.20 -25.24 -30.34
N GLU A 345 54.80 -26.40 -30.62
CA GLU A 345 54.35 -27.70 -30.08
C GLU A 345 54.45 -27.74 -28.55
N TYR A 346 55.55 -27.22 -27.98
CA TYR A 346 55.68 -27.07 -26.53
C TYR A 346 54.56 -26.20 -25.94
N ALA A 347 54.34 -25.01 -26.51
CA ALA A 347 53.30 -24.09 -26.05
C ALA A 347 51.91 -24.73 -26.10
N ALA A 348 51.56 -25.39 -27.21
CA ALA A 348 50.30 -26.11 -27.34
C ALA A 348 50.15 -27.23 -26.31
N LYS A 349 51.24 -27.95 -26.01
CA LYS A 349 51.23 -29.04 -25.02
C LYS A 349 51.11 -28.52 -23.58
N ALA A 350 51.80 -27.43 -23.26
CA ALA A 350 51.69 -26.78 -21.96
C ALA A 350 50.27 -26.22 -21.73
N GLU A 351 49.68 -25.62 -22.77
CA GLU A 351 48.33 -25.09 -22.76
C GLU A 351 47.26 -26.19 -22.61
N SER A 352 47.47 -27.34 -23.25
CA SER A 352 46.62 -28.52 -23.08
C SER A 352 46.53 -28.97 -21.62
N TYR A 353 47.61 -28.85 -20.84
CA TYR A 353 47.57 -29.18 -19.42
C TYR A 353 46.75 -28.18 -18.60
N MET A 354 46.78 -26.88 -18.94
CA MET A 354 46.01 -25.84 -18.24
C MET A 354 44.50 -25.92 -18.48
N THR A 355 44.07 -26.61 -19.55
CA THR A 355 42.65 -26.73 -19.91
C THR A 355 41.81 -27.37 -18.79
N GLU A 356 42.36 -28.35 -18.06
CA GLU A 356 41.65 -29.02 -16.97
C GLU A 356 41.43 -28.10 -15.76
N ILE A 357 42.41 -27.22 -15.46
CA ILE A 357 42.28 -26.21 -14.40
C ILE A 357 41.17 -25.22 -14.75
N ARG A 358 41.17 -24.70 -15.98
CA ARG A 358 40.15 -23.74 -16.41
C ARG A 358 38.74 -24.32 -16.35
N LYS A 359 38.57 -25.61 -16.65
CA LYS A 359 37.29 -26.31 -16.48
C LYS A 359 36.84 -26.35 -15.02
N LEU A 360 37.75 -26.61 -14.07
CA LEU A 360 37.44 -26.61 -12.64
C LEU A 360 37.10 -25.22 -12.12
N GLU A 361 37.83 -24.19 -12.54
CA GLU A 361 37.57 -22.79 -12.22
C GLU A 361 36.19 -22.36 -12.74
N ALA A 362 35.91 -22.62 -14.01
CA ALA A 362 34.61 -22.32 -14.62
C ALA A 362 33.45 -23.04 -13.90
N ALA A 363 33.62 -24.31 -13.52
CA ALA A 363 32.61 -25.05 -12.77
C ALA A 363 32.39 -24.49 -11.36
N ARG A 364 33.46 -24.09 -10.66
CA ARG A 364 33.38 -23.41 -9.35
C ARG A 364 32.62 -22.09 -9.49
N ASP A 365 33.02 -21.26 -10.44
CA ASP A 365 32.48 -19.92 -10.61
C ASP A 365 31.02 -19.96 -11.04
N ALA A 366 30.64 -20.88 -11.94
CA ALA A 366 29.25 -21.13 -12.29
C ALA A 366 28.40 -21.53 -11.07
N LYS A 367 28.89 -22.45 -10.23
CA LYS A 367 28.17 -22.87 -9.02
C LYS A 367 28.00 -21.74 -8.00
N ILE A 368 29.04 -20.91 -7.83
CA ILE A 368 28.98 -19.73 -6.95
C ILE A 368 27.97 -18.72 -7.49
N LYS A 369 28.02 -18.42 -8.79
CA LYS A 369 27.10 -17.50 -9.45
C LYS A 369 25.64 -17.93 -9.28
N MET A 370 25.33 -19.20 -9.57
CA MET A 370 23.98 -19.75 -9.36
C MET A 370 23.51 -19.60 -7.89
N SER A 371 24.42 -19.80 -6.94
CA SER A 371 24.12 -19.65 -5.51
C SER A 371 23.85 -18.19 -5.13
N GLN A 372 24.59 -17.24 -5.71
CA GLN A 372 24.39 -15.80 -5.51
C GLN A 372 23.06 -15.34 -6.10
N GLU A 373 22.75 -15.73 -7.33
CA GLU A 373 21.46 -15.44 -7.98
C GLU A 373 20.28 -16.00 -7.17
N ALA A 374 20.44 -17.19 -6.57
CA ALA A 374 19.43 -17.76 -5.67
C ALA A 374 19.23 -16.88 -4.42
N THR A 375 20.30 -16.36 -3.81
CA THR A 375 20.18 -15.45 -2.66
C THR A 375 19.51 -14.12 -3.03
N GLU A 376 19.87 -13.51 -4.16
CA GLU A 376 19.25 -12.27 -4.63
C GLU A 376 17.76 -12.47 -4.94
N SER A 377 17.40 -13.62 -5.53
CA SER A 377 16.00 -13.97 -5.79
C SER A 377 15.20 -14.09 -4.48
N LEU A 378 15.75 -14.77 -3.47
CA LEU A 378 15.11 -14.88 -2.15
C LEU A 378 14.89 -13.51 -1.50
N GLU A 379 15.90 -12.64 -1.51
CA GLU A 379 15.82 -11.29 -0.94
C GLU A 379 14.75 -10.47 -1.65
N ARG A 380 14.73 -10.49 -2.98
CA ARG A 380 13.76 -9.77 -3.80
C ARG A 380 12.33 -10.25 -3.54
N LEU A 381 12.09 -11.57 -3.58
CA LEU A 381 10.76 -12.15 -3.36
C LEU A 381 10.25 -11.85 -1.95
N THR A 382 11.11 -12.03 -0.93
CA THR A 382 10.79 -11.73 0.46
C THR A 382 10.44 -10.26 0.64
N SER A 383 11.26 -9.36 0.09
CA SER A 383 11.03 -7.92 0.19
C SER A 383 9.72 -7.50 -0.46
N LYS A 384 9.36 -8.11 -1.60
CA LYS A 384 8.08 -7.83 -2.27
C LYS A 384 6.88 -8.27 -1.43
N ILE A 385 6.92 -9.49 -0.85
CA ILE A 385 5.83 -9.98 0.01
C ILE A 385 5.73 -9.14 1.30
N VAL A 386 6.86 -8.81 1.93
CA VAL A 386 6.90 -7.95 3.12
C VAL A 386 6.36 -6.55 2.81
N GLY A 387 6.69 -5.99 1.64
CA GLY A 387 6.13 -4.72 1.17
C GLY A 387 4.60 -4.75 1.10
N GLN A 388 4.04 -5.82 0.51
CA GLN A 388 2.59 -6.01 0.47
C GLN A 388 1.97 -6.12 1.87
N ILE A 389 2.59 -6.90 2.77
CA ILE A 389 2.14 -7.03 4.16
C ILE A 389 2.12 -5.67 4.86
N ASN A 390 3.15 -4.83 4.64
CA ASN A 390 3.23 -3.50 5.24
C ASN A 390 2.10 -2.59 4.75
N THR A 391 1.75 -2.63 3.46
CA THR A 391 0.58 -1.89 2.92
C THR A 391 -0.72 -2.33 3.60
N LEU A 392 -0.90 -3.64 3.84
CA LEU A 392 -2.08 -4.14 4.57
C LEU A 392 -2.10 -3.67 6.03
N ILE A 393 -0.94 -3.62 6.69
CA ILE A 393 -0.79 -3.09 8.05
C ILE A 393 -1.16 -1.59 8.10
N GLU A 394 -0.70 -0.80 7.14
CA GLU A 394 -1.02 0.63 7.03
C GLU A 394 -2.53 0.85 6.89
N ALA A 395 -3.19 0.10 6.00
CA ALA A 395 -4.63 0.16 5.83
C ALA A 395 -5.40 -0.23 7.11
N ARG A 396 -4.93 -1.26 7.83
CA ARG A 396 -5.51 -1.66 9.13
C ARG A 396 -5.32 -0.59 10.20
N ASN A 397 -4.16 0.05 10.25
CA ASN A 397 -3.91 1.15 11.19
C ASN A 397 -4.78 2.38 10.89
N LEU A 398 -5.07 2.66 9.62
CA LEU A 398 -6.02 3.72 9.23
C LEU A 398 -7.44 3.39 9.70
N ALA A 399 -7.93 2.17 9.44
CA ALA A 399 -9.25 1.75 9.91
C ALA A 399 -9.36 1.79 11.45
N LEU A 400 -8.30 1.37 12.15
CA LEU A 400 -8.22 1.53 13.62
C LEU A 400 -8.30 2.99 14.03
N LYS A 401 -7.58 3.89 13.36
CA LYS A 401 -7.63 5.33 13.65
C LYS A 401 -9.05 5.87 13.50
N GLU A 402 -9.70 5.59 12.37
CA GLU A 402 -11.08 6.02 12.08
C GLU A 402 -12.06 5.51 13.15
N LEU A 403 -11.98 4.21 13.50
CA LEU A 403 -12.80 3.60 14.54
C LEU A 403 -12.63 4.28 15.91
N ARG A 404 -11.39 4.63 16.25
CA ARG A 404 -11.04 5.29 17.52
C ARG A 404 -11.46 6.76 17.56
N GLU A 405 -11.57 7.39 16.40
CA GLU A 405 -12.00 8.77 16.24
C GLU A 405 -13.52 8.90 16.09
N MET A 406 -14.27 7.80 16.08
CA MET A 406 -15.73 7.83 16.08
C MET A 406 -16.33 8.58 17.27
N GLY A 407 -17.51 9.15 17.01
CA GLY A 407 -18.25 9.92 17.98
C GLY A 407 -17.75 11.36 18.14
N TYR A 408 -18.47 12.08 18.99
CA TYR A 408 -18.27 13.50 19.18
C TYR A 408 -17.05 13.78 20.07
N PRO A 409 -16.24 14.83 19.77
CA PRO A 409 -15.00 15.15 20.50
C PRO A 409 -15.24 15.80 21.86
N VAL A 410 -16.22 15.30 22.63
CA VAL A 410 -16.47 15.67 24.02
C VAL A 410 -16.44 14.41 24.87
N TYR A 411 -15.62 14.40 25.90
CA TYR A 411 -15.50 13.27 26.80
C TYR A 411 -16.59 13.30 27.88
N LYS A 412 -17.34 12.20 28.03
CA LYS A 412 -18.23 11.96 29.16
C LYS A 412 -17.70 10.76 29.98
N ARG A 413 -17.71 10.88 31.31
CA ARG A 413 -17.24 9.81 32.21
C ARG A 413 -18.28 8.72 32.47
N LYS A 414 -19.56 9.01 32.25
CA LYS A 414 -20.70 8.14 32.55
C LYS A 414 -21.66 8.13 31.38
N THR A 415 -22.34 7.00 31.21
CA THR A 415 -23.47 6.89 30.28
C THR A 415 -24.63 7.78 30.72
N VAL A 416 -25.18 8.54 29.79
CA VAL A 416 -26.30 9.47 30.02
C VAL A 416 -27.45 9.11 29.08
N LEU A 417 -28.67 9.04 29.63
CA LEU A 417 -29.90 8.95 28.85
C LEU A 417 -30.50 10.34 28.75
N ALA A 418 -30.56 10.88 27.55
CA ALA A 418 -31.17 12.17 27.27
C ALA A 418 -32.53 11.99 26.62
N TYR A 419 -33.45 12.89 26.98
CA TYR A 419 -34.79 12.94 26.45
C TYR A 419 -35.01 14.27 25.72
N MET A 420 -35.23 14.21 24.42
CA MET A 420 -35.56 15.36 23.59
C MET A 420 -37.08 15.51 23.48
N PRO A 421 -37.68 16.53 24.10
CA PRO A 421 -39.12 16.72 24.01
C PRO A 421 -39.53 17.23 22.63
N PHE A 422 -40.68 16.80 22.14
CA PHE A 422 -41.37 17.34 20.98
C PHE A 422 -42.88 17.16 21.18
N PHE A 423 -43.71 17.92 20.46
CA PHE A 423 -45.15 17.70 20.49
C PHE A 423 -45.57 16.86 19.30
N LEU A 424 -46.44 15.89 19.55
CA LEU A 424 -47.13 15.12 18.53
C LEU A 424 -48.62 15.46 18.60
N VAL A 425 -49.18 15.87 17.47
CA VAL A 425 -50.60 16.14 17.30
C VAL A 425 -51.17 15.11 16.34
N CYS A 426 -52.27 14.49 16.75
CA CYS A 426 -53.03 13.60 15.87
C CYS A 426 -54.35 14.26 15.52
N TYR A 427 -54.57 14.42 14.23
CA TYR A 427 -55.86 14.79 13.66
C TYR A 427 -56.59 13.52 13.23
N SER A 428 -57.88 13.45 13.50
CA SER A 428 -58.74 12.37 13.05
C SER A 428 -59.82 12.91 12.13
N ARG A 429 -60.06 12.19 11.03
CA ARG A 429 -61.23 12.36 10.17
C ARG A 429 -61.74 10.97 9.82
N ASP A 430 -62.95 10.66 10.24
CA ASP A 430 -63.51 9.32 10.14
C ASP A 430 -62.54 8.28 10.75
N LEU A 431 -62.04 7.34 9.94
CA LEU A 431 -61.05 6.33 10.37
C LEU A 431 -59.60 6.72 10.06
N LYS A 432 -59.36 7.84 9.37
CA LYS A 432 -58.00 8.26 8.98
C LYS A 432 -57.39 9.14 10.06
N LYS A 433 -56.12 8.87 10.37
CA LYS A 433 -55.31 9.65 11.28
C LYS A 433 -54.21 10.38 10.52
N ARG A 434 -53.96 11.63 10.89
CA ARG A 434 -52.85 12.44 10.37
C ARG A 434 -52.04 12.96 11.53
N TYR A 435 -50.74 12.70 11.49
CA TYR A 435 -49.82 13.07 12.55
C TYR A 435 -48.99 14.29 12.12
N VAL A 436 -48.78 15.20 13.06
CA VAL A 436 -47.91 16.37 12.88
C VAL A 436 -47.02 16.51 14.09
N THR A 437 -45.72 16.67 13.86
CA THR A 437 -44.74 16.94 14.90
C THR A 437 -44.41 18.41 14.98
N PHE A 438 -44.27 18.92 16.21
CA PHE A 438 -43.60 20.19 16.46
C PHE A 438 -42.26 19.88 17.15
N PRO A 439 -41.12 20.05 16.45
CA PRO A 439 -39.79 19.77 16.98
C PRO A 439 -39.39 20.80 18.05
N PRO A 440 -38.32 20.53 18.83
CA PRO A 440 -37.65 21.59 19.59
C PRO A 440 -37.45 22.84 18.74
N SER A 441 -37.69 24.01 19.32
CA SER A 441 -37.85 25.25 18.57
C SER A 441 -37.09 26.42 19.20
N ILE A 442 -36.59 27.31 18.36
CA ILE A 442 -36.11 28.63 18.71
C ILE A 442 -37.32 29.57 18.80
N VAL A 443 -37.42 30.30 19.92
CA VAL A 443 -38.50 31.24 20.20
C VAL A 443 -38.07 32.62 19.79
N ASN A 444 -38.71 33.15 18.75
CA ASN A 444 -38.44 34.47 18.21
C ASN A 444 -39.04 35.60 19.06
N THR A 445 -38.65 36.83 18.72
CA THR A 445 -39.29 38.06 19.18
C THR A 445 -40.08 38.67 18.02
N MET A 446 -41.11 39.48 18.29
CA MET A 446 -41.85 40.18 17.24
C MET A 446 -40.95 41.08 16.38
N ASN A 447 -39.89 41.65 16.97
CA ASN A 447 -38.88 42.42 16.25
C ASN A 447 -37.98 41.55 15.36
N GLY A 448 -37.81 40.27 15.69
CA GLY A 448 -37.13 39.30 14.84
C GLY A 448 -37.99 38.87 13.64
N VAL A 449 -39.31 38.84 13.81
CA VAL A 449 -40.27 38.48 12.75
C VAL A 449 -40.30 39.53 11.63
N SER A 450 -40.13 40.81 11.94
CA SER A 450 -40.09 41.88 10.92
C SER A 450 -38.84 41.84 10.02
N LYS A 451 -37.78 41.12 10.41
CA LYS A 451 -36.60 40.85 9.56
C LYS A 451 -36.84 39.74 8.54
N ILE A 452 -37.87 38.91 8.72
CA ILE A 452 -38.33 37.91 7.76
C ILE A 452 -39.31 38.62 6.82
N LYS A 453 -38.77 39.19 5.73
CA LYS A 453 -39.56 39.93 4.73
C LYS A 453 -40.64 39.05 4.10
N SER A 454 -41.87 39.12 4.60
CA SER A 454 -43.06 39.06 3.75
C SER A 454 -44.23 39.78 4.42
N ALA A 455 -44.55 40.97 3.91
CA ALA A 455 -45.92 41.46 3.94
C ALA A 455 -46.82 40.39 3.31
N LEU A 456 -48.02 40.18 3.89
CA LEU A 456 -49.09 39.29 3.40
C LEU A 456 -49.05 37.81 3.87
N ARG A 457 -49.27 37.51 5.16
CA ARG A 457 -50.00 36.27 5.57
C ARG A 457 -50.78 36.47 6.87
N PRO A 458 -51.97 35.86 7.01
CA PRO A 458 -52.61 35.69 8.32
C PRO A 458 -51.77 34.77 9.23
N TYR A 459 -51.89 34.97 10.55
CA TYR A 459 -51.30 34.17 11.64
C TYR A 459 -49.79 34.34 11.92
N THR A 460 -49.42 35.48 12.52
CA THR A 460 -48.06 35.82 13.01
C THR A 460 -47.47 34.78 13.96
N ILE A 461 -48.32 34.05 14.69
CA ILE A 461 -47.94 32.97 15.61
C ILE A 461 -47.09 31.88 14.94
N ARG A 462 -47.21 31.65 13.62
CA ARG A 462 -46.37 30.68 12.87
C ARG A 462 -44.88 31.00 12.95
N SER A 463 -44.53 32.28 13.02
CA SER A 463 -43.14 32.73 13.06
C SER A 463 -42.54 32.74 14.47
N MET A 464 -43.36 32.46 15.50
CA MET A 464 -42.91 32.46 16.90
C MET A 464 -41.98 31.29 17.19
N LEU A 465 -42.33 30.10 16.74
CA LEU A 465 -41.58 28.87 16.95
C LEU A 465 -40.93 28.47 15.63
N GLN A 466 -39.65 28.81 15.49
CA GLN A 466 -38.82 28.34 14.40
C GLN A 466 -38.23 26.99 14.80
N GLU A 467 -38.27 26.00 13.92
CA GLU A 467 -37.62 24.72 14.16
C GLU A 467 -36.14 24.93 14.54
N TYR A 468 -35.67 24.20 15.56
CA TYR A 468 -34.30 24.37 16.05
C TYR A 468 -33.27 24.02 14.97
N SER A 469 -33.48 22.90 14.27
CA SER A 469 -32.64 22.50 13.16
C SER A 469 -33.33 21.48 12.25
N LEU A 470 -33.00 21.53 10.96
CA LEU A 470 -33.53 20.60 9.96
C LEU A 470 -33.19 19.12 10.25
N PRO A 471 -31.97 18.76 10.70
CA PRO A 471 -31.65 17.36 11.05
C PRO A 471 -32.54 16.79 12.15
N ILE A 472 -32.90 17.58 13.16
CA ILE A 472 -33.80 17.15 14.23
C ILE A 472 -35.23 17.01 13.71
N THR A 473 -35.71 17.96 12.89
CA THR A 473 -37.02 17.85 12.24
C THR A 473 -37.12 16.58 11.39
N ASN A 474 -36.09 16.29 10.58
CA ASN A 474 -36.04 15.09 9.74
C ASN A 474 -36.09 13.80 10.58
N LEU A 475 -35.36 13.73 11.69
CA LEU A 475 -35.43 12.57 12.60
C LEU A 475 -36.86 12.33 13.13
N LEU A 476 -37.58 13.40 13.48
CA LEU A 476 -38.96 13.29 13.98
C LEU A 476 -39.96 12.95 12.87
N ASN A 477 -39.73 13.42 11.64
CA ASN A 477 -40.54 13.03 10.48
C ASN A 477 -40.33 11.54 10.16
N GLU A 478 -39.08 11.06 10.15
CA GLU A 478 -38.78 9.63 9.99
C GLU A 478 -39.43 8.77 11.08
N PHE A 479 -39.52 9.29 12.31
CA PHE A 479 -40.26 8.64 13.39
C PHE A 479 -41.76 8.51 13.06
N VAL A 480 -42.39 9.56 12.52
CA VAL A 480 -43.79 9.52 12.11
C VAL A 480 -43.98 8.54 10.96
N ASP A 481 -43.10 8.55 9.96
CA ASP A 481 -43.16 7.64 8.82
C ASP A 481 -43.04 6.18 9.29
N SER A 482 -42.08 5.88 10.16
CA SER A 482 -41.90 4.55 10.76
C SER A 482 -43.11 4.09 11.57
N MET A 483 -43.70 5.00 12.35
CA MET A 483 -44.93 4.75 13.09
C MET A 483 -46.10 4.43 12.14
N GLN A 484 -46.29 5.20 11.06
CA GLN A 484 -47.39 4.99 10.11
C GLN A 484 -47.23 3.73 9.26
N GLN A 485 -46.00 3.26 9.05
CA GLN A 485 -45.72 2.01 8.33
C GLN A 485 -45.93 0.76 9.19
N ASN A 486 -45.99 0.89 10.52
CA ASN A 486 -46.10 -0.22 11.45
C ASN A 486 -47.30 -0.05 12.40
N SER A 487 -48.40 -0.76 12.11
CA SER A 487 -49.65 -0.64 12.86
C SER A 487 -49.53 -0.99 14.35
N MET A 488 -48.68 -1.96 14.71
CA MET A 488 -48.43 -2.31 16.11
C MET A 488 -47.67 -1.19 16.84
N LEU A 489 -46.72 -0.56 16.15
CA LEU A 489 -45.99 0.60 16.67
C LEU A 489 -46.93 1.81 16.81
N GLU A 490 -47.73 2.10 15.78
CA GLU A 490 -48.75 3.16 15.81
C GLU A 490 -49.69 3.01 17.01
N ASP A 491 -50.25 1.82 17.25
CA ASP A 491 -51.13 1.56 18.39
C ASP A 491 -50.42 1.78 19.74
N ARG A 492 -49.16 1.34 19.86
CA ARG A 492 -48.37 1.57 21.07
C ARG A 492 -48.10 3.04 21.33
N ILE A 493 -47.71 3.80 20.31
CA ILE A 493 -47.48 5.25 20.42
C ILE A 493 -48.79 5.99 20.69
N LEU A 494 -49.88 5.59 20.04
CA LEU A 494 -51.21 6.14 20.27
C LEU A 494 -51.63 5.97 21.74
N LYS A 495 -51.44 4.79 22.33
CA LYS A 495 -51.71 4.55 23.76
C LYS A 495 -50.90 5.46 24.67
N ILE A 496 -49.61 5.66 24.37
CA ILE A 496 -48.74 6.59 25.12
C ILE A 496 -49.29 8.01 25.02
N CYS A 497 -49.60 8.47 23.81
CA CYS A 497 -50.10 9.82 23.57
C CYS A 497 -51.47 10.05 24.20
N MET A 498 -52.39 9.08 24.11
CA MET A 498 -53.70 9.20 24.75
C MET A 498 -53.60 9.30 26.28
N LYS A 499 -52.63 8.62 26.89
CA LYS A 499 -52.32 8.73 28.33
C LYS A 499 -51.71 10.09 28.69
N SER A 500 -50.87 10.66 27.82
CA SER A 500 -50.24 11.97 28.00
C SER A 500 -51.01 13.13 27.35
N ASN A 501 -52.25 12.91 26.93
CA ASN A 501 -53.01 13.88 26.14
C ASN A 501 -53.27 15.13 26.97
N LEU A 502 -52.65 16.23 26.56
CA LEU A 502 -52.72 17.51 27.26
C LEU A 502 -54.15 18.05 27.27
N LEU A 503 -54.94 17.83 26.21
CA LEU A 503 -56.34 18.26 26.13
C LEU A 503 -57.21 17.70 27.26
N ARG A 504 -56.85 16.54 27.82
CA ARG A 504 -57.57 15.86 28.91
C ARG A 504 -57.06 16.24 30.30
N GLN A 505 -56.00 17.05 30.40
CA GLN A 505 -55.45 17.46 31.69
C GLN A 505 -56.26 18.61 32.30
N LYS A 506 -56.61 18.50 33.59
CA LYS A 506 -57.42 19.50 34.30
C LYS A 506 -56.83 20.91 34.27
N SER A 507 -55.51 21.05 34.28
CA SER A 507 -54.83 22.35 34.24
C SER A 507 -54.70 22.93 32.83
N PHE A 508 -54.79 22.11 31.78
CA PHE A 508 -54.46 22.51 30.42
C PHE A 508 -55.31 23.67 29.91
N ARG A 509 -56.65 23.60 30.05
CA ARG A 509 -57.54 24.70 29.66
C ARG A 509 -57.13 26.02 30.29
N ARG A 510 -56.91 26.02 31.60
CA ARG A 510 -56.53 27.21 32.38
C ARG A 510 -55.17 27.76 31.95
N ASP A 511 -54.20 26.88 31.70
CA ASP A 511 -52.85 27.27 31.30
C ASP A 511 -52.82 27.81 29.88
N VAL A 512 -53.52 27.16 28.94
CA VAL A 512 -53.64 27.64 27.56
C VAL A 512 -54.40 28.96 27.50
N GLU A 513 -55.52 29.13 28.20
CA GLU A 513 -56.27 30.39 28.19
C GLU A 513 -55.42 31.58 28.70
N LYS A 514 -54.67 31.38 29.78
CA LYS A 514 -53.71 32.39 30.28
C LYS A 514 -52.58 32.62 29.29
N GLY A 515 -52.07 31.56 28.66
CA GLY A 515 -51.02 31.65 27.64
C GLY A 515 -51.47 32.40 26.39
N LEU A 516 -52.69 32.17 25.90
CA LEU A 516 -53.29 32.88 24.76
C LEU A 516 -53.38 34.38 25.04
N LYS A 517 -53.84 34.78 26.24
CA LYS A 517 -53.86 36.17 26.69
C LYS A 517 -52.46 36.79 26.75
N GLU A 518 -51.44 36.03 27.14
CA GLU A 518 -50.04 36.49 27.12
C GLU A 518 -49.48 36.61 25.70
N LEU A 519 -49.81 35.68 24.80
CA LEU A 519 -49.41 35.73 23.40
C LEU A 519 -50.01 36.95 22.69
N ALA A 520 -51.29 37.25 22.92
CA ALA A 520 -51.95 38.45 22.40
C ALA A 520 -51.30 39.74 22.94
N LYS A 521 -50.94 39.79 24.23
CA LYS A 521 -50.19 40.93 24.82
C LYS A 521 -48.81 41.12 24.21
N GLU A 522 -48.12 40.03 23.84
CA GLU A 522 -46.86 40.09 23.09
C GLU A 522 -47.05 40.37 21.59
N GLY A 523 -48.29 40.50 21.11
CA GLY A 523 -48.63 40.81 19.71
C GLY A 523 -48.66 39.60 18.76
N TRP A 524 -48.46 38.38 19.26
CA TRP A 524 -48.45 37.16 18.44
C TRP A 524 -49.81 36.75 17.91
N LEU A 525 -50.88 37.25 18.54
CA LEU A 525 -52.27 37.00 18.19
C LEU A 525 -53.02 38.33 18.15
N SER A 526 -53.84 38.51 17.12
CA SER A 526 -54.87 39.54 17.06
C SER A 526 -56.03 39.23 18.03
N GLU A 527 -56.86 40.24 18.30
CA GLU A 527 -58.05 40.09 19.14
C GLU A 527 -59.03 39.04 18.56
N GLU A 528 -59.21 39.02 17.24
CA GLU A 528 -60.07 38.04 16.54
C GLU A 528 -59.51 36.61 16.66
N GLU A 529 -58.19 36.43 16.48
CA GLU A 529 -57.53 35.14 16.66
C GLU A 529 -57.64 34.66 18.11
N LEU A 530 -57.48 35.56 19.09
CA LEU A 530 -57.65 35.25 20.51
C LEU A 530 -59.07 34.75 20.82
N GLN A 531 -60.10 35.45 20.33
CA GLN A 531 -61.51 35.08 20.53
C GLN A 531 -61.83 33.73 19.88
N THR A 532 -61.34 33.52 18.66
CA THR A 532 -61.53 32.28 17.90
C THR A 532 -60.88 31.09 18.62
N LEU A 533 -59.62 31.22 19.02
CA LEU A 533 -58.88 30.16 19.72
C LEU A 533 -59.45 29.88 21.11
N THR A 534 -59.91 30.91 21.82
CA THR A 534 -60.56 30.73 23.13
C THR A 534 -61.85 29.94 22.99
N SER A 535 -62.72 30.31 22.04
CA SER A 535 -63.96 29.58 21.75
C SER A 535 -63.70 28.11 21.40
N ARG A 536 -62.70 27.84 20.54
CA ARG A 536 -62.32 26.46 20.20
C ARG A 536 -61.75 25.69 21.38
N LEU A 537 -60.99 26.33 22.26
CA LEU A 537 -60.51 25.70 23.49
C LEU A 537 -61.68 25.27 24.39
N GLU A 538 -62.75 26.08 24.48
CA GLU A 538 -63.94 25.72 25.25
C GLU A 538 -64.68 24.54 24.67
N GLU A 539 -64.79 24.46 23.34
CA GLU A 539 -65.47 23.38 22.63
C GLU A 539 -64.75 22.04 22.81
N ILE A 540 -63.42 22.03 22.71
CA ILE A 540 -62.59 20.80 22.76
C ILE A 540 -62.40 20.28 24.20
N THR A 541 -62.59 21.13 25.21
CA THR A 541 -62.39 20.78 26.63
C THR A 541 -63.70 20.57 27.41
N ARG A 542 -64.85 20.68 26.74
CA ARG A 542 -66.13 20.15 27.23
C ARG A 542 -66.17 18.64 26.98
#